data_AF-C7D8Y6-F1
#
_entry.id   AF-C7D8Y6-F1
#
_cell.length_a   1.000
_cell.length_b   1.000
_cell.length_c   1.000
_cell.angle_alpha   90.00
_cell.angle_beta   90.00
_cell.angle_gamma   90.00
#
_symmetry.space_group_name_H-M   'P 1'
#
loop_
_entity.id
_entity.type
_entity.pdbx_description
1 polymer ?
#
loop_
_entity_poly.entity_id
_entity_poly.type
_entity_poly.pdbx_seq_one_letter_code
_entity_poly.pdbx_strand_id
1 'polypeptide(L)'
;MKSKFSVFLFVLALVGCGDLAVIRESPDARPGENLIPPEFAGNFFTEICLVTAPSFDRVPQAISGEPFVRHATTGTYFHKFADLSIKVSDCGCSLVFRSEMSVDETISGLAAGVQKHAANWDVVIPRNLNITSKPSPISTGRYFRIGLPRT
;
A
#
# COMPACT_ATOMS: atom_id res chain seq x y z
N MET A 1 22.30 -0.35 66.29
CA MET A 1 22.49 -0.94 64.95
C MET A 1 21.67 -0.12 63.96
N LYS A 2 22.32 0.55 62.99
CA LYS A 2 21.68 1.41 61.97
C LYS A 2 21.71 0.66 60.64
N SER A 3 20.54 0.26 60.14
CA SER A 3 20.41 -0.33 58.80
C SER A 3 20.14 0.77 57.78
N LYS A 4 21.00 0.91 56.77
CA LYS A 4 20.82 1.81 55.64
C LYS A 4 20.23 1.00 54.48
N PHE A 5 18.96 1.25 54.14
CA PHE A 5 18.37 0.76 52.90
C PHE A 5 18.56 1.82 51.81
N SER A 6 19.55 1.60 50.93
CA SER A 6 19.66 2.32 49.65
C SER A 6 18.76 1.62 48.64
N VAL A 7 17.66 2.26 48.27
CA VAL A 7 16.85 1.87 47.13
C VAL A 7 17.48 2.46 45.87
N PHE A 8 18.06 1.61 45.03
CA PHE A 8 18.48 1.97 43.67
C PHE A 8 17.24 2.00 42.77
N LEU A 9 16.87 3.20 42.30
CA LEU A 9 15.84 3.38 41.30
C LEU A 9 16.47 3.15 39.91
N PHE A 10 16.19 2.00 39.29
CA PHE A 10 16.55 1.74 37.90
C PHE A 10 15.55 2.46 36.98
N VAL A 11 15.98 3.54 36.33
CA VAL A 11 15.23 4.15 35.22
C VAL A 11 15.58 3.36 33.95
N LEU A 12 14.69 2.46 33.54
CA LEU A 12 14.72 1.85 32.21
C LEU A 12 14.21 2.88 31.19
N ALA A 13 15.13 3.58 30.53
CA ALA A 13 14.82 4.33 29.32
C ALA A 13 14.56 3.32 28.19
N LEU A 14 13.28 3.09 27.86
CA LEU A 14 12.86 2.41 26.65
C LEU A 14 13.17 3.32 25.45
N VAL A 15 14.42 3.28 24.98
CA VAL A 15 14.77 3.79 23.65
C VAL A 15 14.30 2.75 22.64
N GLY A 16 13.00 2.77 22.33
CA GLY A 16 12.48 2.08 21.17
C GLY A 16 12.97 2.80 19.91
N CYS A 17 14.16 2.46 19.43
CA CYS A 17 14.50 2.68 18.03
C CYS A 17 13.52 1.81 17.24
N GLY A 18 12.42 2.42 16.76
CA GLY A 18 11.55 1.78 15.79
C GLY A 18 12.39 1.45 14.57
N ASP A 19 12.63 0.16 14.34
CA ASP A 19 13.20 -0.32 13.09
C ASP A 19 12.35 0.26 11.97
N LEU A 20 12.97 1.13 11.16
CA LEU A 20 12.38 1.52 9.88
C LEU A 20 12.18 0.23 9.10
N ALA A 21 10.94 -0.23 8.99
CA ALA A 21 10.68 -1.53 8.39
C ALA A 21 11.24 -1.55 6.96
N VAL A 22 12.25 -2.39 6.77
CA VAL A 22 13.04 -2.45 5.55
C VAL A 22 12.25 -3.21 4.50
N ILE A 23 11.80 -2.52 3.46
CA ILE A 23 11.17 -3.18 2.32
C ILE A 23 12.22 -4.00 1.60
N ARG A 24 12.03 -5.33 1.56
CA ARG A 24 12.94 -6.23 0.85
C ARG A 24 12.94 -5.91 -0.63
N GLU A 25 14.12 -5.85 -1.23
CA GLU A 25 14.27 -5.77 -2.69
C GLU A 25 14.52 -7.16 -3.31
N SER A 26 14.06 -7.35 -4.55
CA SER A 26 14.30 -8.59 -5.31
C SER A 26 14.20 -8.30 -6.81
N PRO A 27 15.12 -8.80 -7.66
CA PRO A 27 14.95 -8.69 -9.11
C PRO A 27 13.77 -9.53 -9.61
N ASP A 28 13.42 -10.61 -8.90
CA ASP A 28 12.32 -11.51 -9.26
C ASP A 28 10.97 -11.14 -8.60
N ALA A 29 10.85 -9.93 -8.04
CA ALA A 29 9.60 -9.51 -7.41
C ALA A 29 8.48 -9.43 -8.45
N ARG A 30 7.38 -10.11 -8.19
CA ARG A 30 6.20 -10.17 -9.06
C ARG A 30 4.93 -10.20 -8.20
N PRO A 31 3.75 -9.87 -8.76
CA PRO A 31 2.50 -10.01 -8.03
C PRO A 31 2.32 -11.45 -7.55
N GLY A 32 1.63 -11.62 -6.42
CA GLY A 32 1.15 -12.92 -5.99
C GLY A 32 0.05 -13.46 -6.91
N GLU A 33 -0.47 -14.63 -6.57
CA GLU A 33 -1.42 -15.36 -7.45
C GLU A 33 -2.88 -15.24 -6.99
N ASN A 34 -3.12 -14.80 -5.75
CA ASN A 34 -4.48 -14.70 -5.22
C ASN A 34 -5.14 -13.40 -5.65
N LEU A 35 -6.38 -13.52 -6.11
CA LEU A 35 -7.24 -12.38 -6.35
C LEU A 35 -7.53 -11.63 -5.05
N ILE A 36 -7.72 -10.33 -5.18
CA ILE A 36 -8.07 -9.46 -4.07
C ILE A 36 -9.42 -8.80 -4.34
N PRO A 37 -10.31 -8.71 -3.33
CA PRO A 37 -11.57 -7.99 -3.51
C PRO A 37 -11.31 -6.53 -3.91
N PRO A 38 -12.08 -5.96 -4.84
CA PRO A 38 -11.88 -4.58 -5.29
C PRO A 38 -11.93 -3.55 -4.16
N GLU A 39 -12.79 -3.75 -3.15
CA GLU A 39 -12.83 -2.89 -1.94
C GLU A 39 -11.46 -2.86 -1.25
N PHE A 40 -10.82 -4.02 -1.07
CA PHE A 40 -9.54 -4.10 -0.39
C PHE A 40 -8.39 -3.49 -1.21
N ALA A 41 -8.45 -3.59 -2.54
CA ALA A 41 -7.54 -2.83 -3.41
C ALA A 41 -7.74 -1.30 -3.23
N GLY A 42 -8.99 -0.85 -3.05
CA GLY A 42 -9.30 0.55 -2.74
C GLY A 42 -8.68 1.03 -1.44
N ASN A 43 -8.68 0.17 -0.41
CA ASN A 43 -8.03 0.46 0.88
C ASN A 43 -6.53 0.73 0.69
N PHE A 44 -5.82 -0.18 0.01
CA PHE A 44 -4.40 -0.01 -0.29
C PHE A 44 -4.12 1.24 -1.12
N PHE A 45 -4.96 1.54 -2.11
CA PHE A 45 -4.78 2.77 -2.89
C PHE A 45 -4.89 4.01 -2.01
N THR A 46 -5.85 4.06 -1.09
CA THR A 46 -5.99 5.19 -0.17
C THR A 46 -4.79 5.33 0.74
N GLU A 47 -4.44 4.28 1.48
CA GLU A 47 -3.37 4.32 2.47
C GLU A 47 -2.00 4.58 1.84
N ILE A 48 -1.77 4.06 0.64
CA ILE A 48 -0.47 4.15 -0.01
C ILE A 48 -0.40 5.36 -0.93
N CYS A 49 -1.38 5.60 -1.80
CA CYS A 49 -1.33 6.69 -2.76
C CYS A 49 -1.97 7.99 -2.24
N LEU A 50 -3.17 7.95 -1.67
CA LEU A 50 -3.87 9.20 -1.26
C LEU A 50 -3.22 9.83 -0.02
N VAL A 51 -2.94 9.04 1.02
CA VAL A 51 -2.36 9.54 2.29
C VAL A 51 -0.93 10.07 2.13
N THR A 52 -0.17 9.51 1.19
CA THR A 52 1.23 9.92 0.97
C THR A 52 1.38 11.00 -0.10
N ALA A 53 0.29 11.36 -0.78
CA ALA A 53 0.26 12.50 -1.69
C ALA A 53 0.59 13.82 -0.96
N PRO A 54 1.12 14.82 -1.67
CA PRO A 54 1.49 14.80 -3.10
C PRO A 54 2.91 14.29 -3.35
N SER A 55 3.74 14.13 -2.32
CA SER A 55 5.17 13.82 -2.52
C SER A 55 5.41 12.34 -2.80
N PHE A 56 4.60 11.45 -2.21
CA PHE A 56 4.72 9.99 -2.22
C PHE A 56 5.97 9.44 -1.53
N ASP A 57 6.75 10.27 -0.84
CA ASP A 57 8.00 9.86 -0.18
C ASP A 57 7.76 8.89 0.99
N ARG A 58 6.53 8.92 1.54
CA ARG A 58 6.11 8.06 2.66
C ARG A 58 5.57 6.70 2.23
N VAL A 59 5.56 6.37 0.94
CA VAL A 59 5.08 5.08 0.43
C VAL A 59 5.83 3.89 1.05
N PRO A 60 7.18 3.87 1.15
CA PRO A 60 7.89 2.77 1.79
C PRO A 60 7.42 2.52 3.23
N GLN A 61 7.14 3.58 3.99
CA GLN A 61 6.64 3.49 5.37
C GLN A 61 5.19 3.00 5.41
N ALA A 62 4.33 3.50 4.51
CA ALA A 62 2.92 3.10 4.42
C ALA A 62 2.75 1.60 4.15
N ILE A 63 3.69 0.97 3.42
CA ILE A 63 3.66 -0.46 3.12
C ILE A 63 4.50 -1.32 4.07
N SER A 64 5.14 -0.73 5.08
CA SER A 64 6.21 -1.37 5.84
C SER A 64 5.77 -2.47 6.82
N GLY A 65 4.46 -2.61 7.08
CA GLY A 65 3.88 -3.75 7.80
C GLY A 65 3.24 -4.81 6.89
N GLU A 66 3.23 -4.57 5.59
CA GLU A 66 2.55 -5.41 4.61
C GLU A 66 3.57 -6.26 3.85
N PRO A 67 3.20 -7.44 3.31
CA PRO A 67 4.13 -8.35 2.68
C PRO A 67 4.49 -7.90 1.25
N PHE A 68 4.94 -6.65 1.09
CA PHE A 68 5.45 -6.12 -0.17
C PHE A 68 6.93 -6.46 -0.38
N VAL A 69 7.30 -6.63 -1.65
CA VAL A 69 8.69 -6.69 -2.12
C VAL A 69 8.85 -5.67 -3.23
N ARG A 70 9.92 -4.88 -3.17
CA ARG A 70 10.25 -3.92 -4.21
C ARG A 70 11.06 -4.62 -5.31
N HIS A 71 10.61 -4.49 -6.56
CA HIS A 71 11.38 -4.96 -7.69
C HIS A 71 12.61 -4.09 -7.89
N ALA A 72 13.81 -4.68 -7.89
CA ALA A 72 15.08 -3.93 -7.91
C ALA A 72 15.20 -2.98 -9.12
N THR A 73 14.88 -3.48 -10.32
CA THR A 73 14.95 -2.70 -11.58
C THR A 73 13.80 -1.72 -11.76
N THR A 74 12.55 -2.18 -11.63
CA THR A 74 11.39 -1.36 -11.96
C THR A 74 10.96 -0.46 -10.81
N GLY A 75 11.38 -0.73 -9.57
CA GLY A 75 10.93 -0.03 -8.37
C GLY A 75 9.45 -0.20 -8.04
N THR A 76 8.76 -1.14 -8.70
CA THR A 76 7.36 -1.51 -8.39
C THR A 76 7.32 -2.31 -7.11
N TYR A 77 6.39 -1.99 -6.21
CA TYR A 77 6.12 -2.78 -5.02
C TYR A 77 5.08 -3.83 -5.36
N PHE A 78 5.42 -5.10 -5.14
CA PHE A 78 4.52 -6.23 -5.38
C PHE A 78 4.10 -6.85 -4.06
N HIS A 79 2.79 -7.06 -3.87
CA HIS A 79 2.29 -7.78 -2.72
C HIS A 79 2.55 -9.28 -2.91
N LYS A 80 3.24 -9.94 -1.98
CA LYS A 80 3.69 -11.34 -2.14
C LYS A 80 2.55 -12.33 -2.37
N PHE A 81 1.42 -12.10 -1.70
CA PHE A 81 0.33 -13.07 -1.67
C PHE A 81 -0.84 -12.70 -2.56
N ALA A 82 -0.90 -11.45 -3.03
CA ALA A 82 -2.03 -10.93 -3.78
C ALA A 82 -1.56 -10.47 -5.15
N ASP A 83 -2.42 -10.64 -6.15
CA ASP A 83 -2.21 -10.16 -7.51
C ASP A 83 -2.43 -8.64 -7.56
N LEU A 84 -1.56 -7.92 -6.85
CA LEU A 84 -1.60 -6.48 -6.59
C LEU A 84 -0.18 -5.89 -6.63
N SER A 85 -0.08 -4.70 -7.21
CA SER A 85 1.16 -3.94 -7.24
C SER A 85 0.93 -2.43 -7.10
N ILE A 86 1.94 -1.74 -6.59
CA ILE A 86 1.99 -0.28 -6.46
C ILE A 86 3.22 0.24 -7.20
N LYS A 87 3.05 1.33 -7.93
CA LYS A 87 4.14 2.03 -8.59
C LYS A 87 4.07 3.52 -8.30
N VAL A 88 5.16 4.06 -7.75
CA VAL A 88 5.44 5.49 -7.66
C VAL A 88 6.45 5.86 -8.75
N SER A 89 6.19 6.97 -9.44
CA SER A 89 7.09 7.60 -10.39
C SER A 89 6.87 9.12 -10.42
N ASP A 90 7.57 9.80 -11.32
CA ASP A 90 7.37 11.23 -11.57
C ASP A 90 5.94 11.56 -12.04
N CYS A 91 5.25 10.59 -12.63
CA CYS A 91 3.86 10.74 -13.06
C CYS A 91 2.85 10.60 -11.91
N GLY A 92 3.26 10.15 -10.71
CA GLY A 92 2.40 9.97 -9.55
C GLY A 92 2.42 8.55 -8.98
N CYS A 93 1.35 8.18 -8.29
CA CYS A 93 1.17 6.88 -7.65
C CYS A 93 0.07 6.08 -8.34
N SER A 94 0.28 4.78 -8.54
CA SER A 94 -0.75 3.90 -9.11
C SER A 94 -0.75 2.53 -8.48
N LEU A 95 -1.95 1.94 -8.45
CA LEU A 95 -2.20 0.58 -8.03
C LEU A 95 -2.73 -0.22 -9.22
N VAL A 96 -2.23 -1.45 -9.39
CA VAL A 96 -2.75 -2.43 -10.34
C VAL A 96 -3.16 -3.68 -9.58
N PHE A 97 -4.34 -4.23 -9.84
CA PHE A 97 -4.79 -5.52 -9.31
C PHE A 97 -5.61 -6.30 -10.34
N ARG A 98 -5.69 -7.63 -10.19
CA ARG A 98 -6.57 -8.47 -11.02
C ARG A 98 -7.92 -8.71 -10.34
N SER A 99 -8.99 -8.73 -11.14
CA SER A 99 -10.35 -9.10 -10.72
C SER A 99 -11.02 -9.92 -11.82
N GLU A 100 -11.84 -10.89 -11.41
CA GLU A 100 -12.69 -11.68 -12.30
C GLU A 100 -14.15 -11.22 -12.32
N MET A 101 -14.50 -10.22 -11.50
CA MET A 101 -15.81 -9.57 -11.52
C MET A 101 -16.00 -8.74 -12.79
N SER A 102 -17.24 -8.32 -13.05
CA SER A 102 -17.50 -7.37 -14.13
C SER A 102 -16.76 -6.04 -13.91
N VAL A 103 -16.64 -5.25 -14.98
CA VAL A 103 -16.00 -3.92 -14.90
C VAL A 103 -16.74 -3.03 -13.91
N ASP A 104 -18.07 -2.99 -13.97
CA ASP A 104 -18.89 -2.11 -13.12
C ASP A 104 -18.84 -2.52 -11.66
N GLU A 105 -18.93 -3.82 -11.36
CA GLU A 105 -18.78 -4.33 -9.98
C GLU A 105 -17.38 -4.04 -9.44
N THR A 106 -16.34 -4.21 -10.27
CA THR A 106 -14.96 -3.94 -9.84
C THR A 106 -14.74 -2.46 -9.55
N ILE A 107 -15.22 -1.57 -10.42
CA ILE A 107 -15.10 -0.12 -10.21
C ILE A 107 -15.90 0.32 -8.99
N SER A 108 -17.11 -0.22 -8.81
CA SER A 108 -17.97 0.11 -7.66
C SER A 108 -17.34 -0.34 -6.34
N GLY A 109 -16.81 -1.56 -6.28
CA GLY A 109 -16.10 -2.07 -5.11
C GLY A 109 -14.83 -1.27 -4.82
N LEU A 110 -14.05 -0.96 -5.84
CA LEU A 110 -12.85 -0.12 -5.70
C LEU A 110 -13.20 1.26 -5.13
N ALA A 111 -14.22 1.91 -5.68
CA ALA A 111 -14.70 3.22 -5.21
C ALA A 111 -15.18 3.16 -3.75
N ALA A 112 -15.91 2.10 -3.37
CA ALA A 112 -16.37 1.91 -2.00
C ALA A 112 -15.19 1.80 -1.00
N GLY A 113 -14.15 1.02 -1.36
CA GLY A 113 -12.94 0.90 -0.55
C GLY A 113 -12.19 2.23 -0.40
N VAL A 114 -12.03 2.95 -1.51
CA VAL A 114 -11.39 4.27 -1.51
C VAL A 114 -12.17 5.25 -0.62
N GLN A 115 -13.48 5.35 -0.79
CA GLN A 115 -14.34 6.26 -0.02
C GLN A 115 -14.32 5.96 1.48
N LYS A 116 -14.49 4.69 1.83
CA LYS A 116 -14.50 4.23 3.23
C LYS A 116 -13.20 4.59 3.95
N HIS A 117 -12.06 4.35 3.31
CA HIS A 117 -10.77 4.67 3.92
C HIS A 117 -10.39 6.13 3.83
N ALA A 118 -10.83 6.84 2.80
CA ALA A 118 -10.58 8.27 2.70
C ALA A 118 -11.20 9.01 3.90
N ALA A 119 -12.40 8.60 4.30
CA ALA A 119 -13.07 9.11 5.51
C ALA A 119 -12.29 8.79 6.80
N ASN A 120 -11.69 7.61 6.91
CA ASN A 120 -10.89 7.23 8.08
C ASN A 120 -9.61 8.06 8.24
N TRP A 121 -9.01 8.47 7.12
CA TRP A 121 -7.75 9.20 7.08
C TRP A 121 -7.92 10.72 6.90
N ASP A 122 -9.15 11.21 6.81
CA ASP A 122 -9.49 12.61 6.49
C ASP A 122 -8.78 13.11 5.22
N VAL A 123 -8.70 12.26 4.19
CA VAL A 123 -8.08 12.61 2.89
C VAL A 123 -9.15 12.92 1.84
N VAL A 124 -8.93 13.99 1.08
CA VAL A 124 -9.82 14.37 -0.02
C VAL A 124 -9.56 13.48 -1.22
N ILE A 125 -10.61 12.84 -1.74
CA ILE A 125 -10.54 12.06 -2.98
C ILE A 125 -10.50 13.05 -4.17
N PRO A 126 -9.42 13.08 -4.97
CA PRO A 126 -9.32 14.03 -6.06
C PRO A 126 -10.16 13.59 -7.27
N ARG A 127 -10.54 14.55 -8.11
CA ARG A 127 -11.41 14.28 -9.28
C ARG A 127 -10.65 13.78 -10.51
N ASN A 128 -9.32 13.82 -10.50
CA ASN A 128 -8.46 13.45 -11.62
C ASN A 128 -7.90 12.03 -11.51
N LEU A 129 -8.54 11.15 -10.74
CA LEU A 129 -8.17 9.75 -10.68
C LEU A 129 -8.37 9.09 -12.05
N ASN A 130 -7.33 8.40 -12.53
CA ASN A 130 -7.38 7.69 -13.81
C ASN A 130 -7.58 6.20 -13.56
N ILE A 131 -8.73 5.67 -14.00
CA ILE A 131 -9.05 4.25 -13.92
C ILE A 131 -9.06 3.65 -15.32
N THR A 132 -8.32 2.56 -15.50
CA THR A 132 -8.25 1.81 -16.75
C THR A 132 -8.33 0.32 -16.47
N SER A 133 -8.72 -0.48 -17.48
CA SER A 133 -8.66 -1.93 -17.37
C SER A 133 -8.20 -2.59 -18.66
N LYS A 134 -7.54 -3.74 -18.55
CA LYS A 134 -7.13 -4.59 -19.67
C LYS A 134 -7.45 -6.06 -19.38
N PRO A 135 -7.88 -6.86 -20.37
CA PRO A 135 -8.00 -8.31 -20.20
C PRO A 135 -6.70 -8.91 -19.65
N SER A 136 -6.80 -9.90 -18.76
CA SER A 136 -5.63 -10.65 -18.32
C SER A 136 -5.06 -11.44 -19.51
N PRO A 137 -3.75 -11.37 -19.79
CA PRO A 137 -3.12 -12.14 -20.86
C PRO A 137 -2.85 -13.61 -20.46
N ILE A 138 -2.98 -13.95 -19.18
CA ILE A 138 -2.52 -15.23 -18.62
C ILE A 138 -3.63 -16.01 -17.89
N SER A 139 -4.82 -15.44 -17.75
CA SER A 139 -5.91 -16.03 -16.96
C SER A 139 -7.26 -15.38 -17.27
N THR A 140 -8.31 -15.86 -16.62
CA THR A 140 -9.62 -15.22 -16.55
C THR A 140 -9.55 -13.84 -15.88
N GLY A 141 -10.51 -12.98 -16.21
CA GLY A 141 -10.65 -11.65 -15.62
C GLY A 141 -9.84 -10.56 -16.31
N ARG A 142 -9.62 -9.47 -15.58
CA ARG A 142 -9.00 -8.24 -16.07
C ARG A 142 -8.06 -7.65 -15.02
N TYR A 143 -7.00 -7.01 -15.47
CA TYR A 143 -6.22 -6.11 -14.65
C TYR A 143 -6.85 -4.73 -14.66
N PHE A 144 -7.05 -4.18 -13.47
CA PHE A 144 -7.54 -2.83 -13.25
C PHE A 144 -6.37 -1.99 -12.73
N ARG A 145 -6.26 -0.77 -13.22
CA ARG A 145 -5.31 0.23 -12.73
C ARG A 145 -6.07 1.45 -12.26
N ILE A 146 -5.78 1.91 -11.06
CA ILE A 146 -6.14 3.23 -10.56
C ILE A 146 -4.86 4.06 -10.36
N GLY A 147 -4.89 5.32 -10.79
CA GLY A 147 -3.74 6.21 -10.68
C GLY A 147 -4.12 7.59 -10.15
N LEU A 148 -3.30 8.09 -9.22
CA LEU A 148 -3.27 9.47 -8.78
C LEU A 148 -2.09 10.18 -9.45
N PRO A 149 -2.34 11.14 -10.37
CA PRO A 149 -1.28 11.95 -10.95
C PRO A 149 -0.57 12.80 -9.89
N ARG A 150 0.74 13.04 -10.07
CA ARG A 150 1.45 14.07 -9.32
C ARG A 150 0.92 15.45 -9.74
N THR A 151 0.61 16.30 -8.78
CA THR A 151 0.12 17.69 -8.98
C THR A 151 1.17 18.70 -8.58
#